data_AF-A0A9P0CVG0-F1
#
_entry.id   AF-A0A9P0CVG0-F1
#
_cell.length_a   1.000
_cell.length_b   1.000
_cell.length_c   1.000
_cell.angle_alpha   90.00
_cell.angle_beta   90.00
_cell.angle_gamma   90.00
#
_symmetry.space_group_name_H-M   'P 1'
#
loop_
_entity.id
_entity.type
_entity.pdbx_description
1 polymer ?
#
loop_
_entity_poly.entity_id
_entity_poly.type
_entity_poly.pdbx_seq_one_letter_code
_entity_poly.pdbx_strand_id
1 'polypeptide(L)'
;MVLLKFPKVINLVEFKNFKNKERVPFIVYADLESVLNPMENKNIYQQHVPAAVDSYLKCSYDDTISFYRSYKGSDYMQWFTDEMKKLAEDLETLFWCPLHIDISAEQEYDFQKSTYCHICEQPFEHDDKKVRDHFHLLPYNNCRGPFHKGCNINYQDSHVVPVVFHNLSGYDAHFVIIDIATRLPCRVDLLPITKDKYISFTKHIKDSPIQFRFIDSFRFMNSGLSTLAPYLENFPNLRSQFAKLSEDHYKWFRSSTLLYPT
;
A
#
# COMPACT_ATOMS: atom_id res chain seq x y z
N MET A 1 -15.94 16.39 -17.72
CA MET A 1 -15.40 15.66 -18.88
C MET A 1 -14.02 16.26 -19.21
N VAL A 2 -12.94 15.62 -18.77
CA VAL A 2 -11.58 16.09 -19.09
C VAL A 2 -11.25 15.58 -20.49
N LEU A 3 -11.28 16.49 -21.47
CA LEU A 3 -10.81 16.21 -22.82
C LEU A 3 -9.27 16.14 -22.79
N LEU A 4 -8.74 14.92 -22.68
CA LEU A 4 -7.32 14.65 -22.91
C LEU A 4 -7.04 14.96 -24.40
N LYS A 5 -6.50 16.15 -24.68
CA LYS A 5 -5.98 16.49 -26.00
C LYS A 5 -4.61 15.81 -26.16
N PHE A 6 -4.59 14.67 -26.83
CA PHE A 6 -3.35 14.05 -27.28
C PHE A 6 -2.73 14.87 -28.43
N PRO A 7 -1.39 14.95 -28.54
CA PRO A 7 -0.72 15.65 -29.63
C PRO A 7 -1.11 15.08 -31.01
N LYS A 8 -1.20 15.95 -32.03
CA LYS A 8 -1.64 15.60 -33.40
C LYS A 8 -0.57 14.90 -34.27
N VAL A 9 0.66 14.81 -33.79
CA VAL A 9 1.79 14.14 -34.44
C VAL A 9 2.17 12.98 -33.52
N ILE A 10 2.49 11.81 -34.08
CA ILE A 10 2.78 10.57 -33.33
C ILE A 10 3.96 10.82 -32.39
N ASN A 11 3.66 11.33 -31.20
CA ASN A 11 4.56 11.41 -30.07
C ASN A 11 4.24 10.17 -29.26
N LEU A 12 5.04 9.11 -29.47
CA LEU A 12 5.00 7.91 -28.66
C LEU A 12 5.20 8.32 -27.19
N VAL A 13 4.21 7.99 -26.35
CA VAL A 13 4.34 8.14 -24.90
C VAL A 13 4.98 6.86 -24.39
N GLU A 14 6.24 6.95 -23.98
CA GLU A 14 6.99 5.82 -23.43
C GLU A 14 6.97 5.84 -21.90
N PHE A 15 6.90 4.66 -21.30
CA PHE A 15 7.00 4.51 -19.86
C PHE A 15 8.49 4.52 -19.46
N LYS A 16 8.90 5.49 -18.64
CA LYS A 16 10.32 5.62 -18.26
C LYS A 16 10.69 4.82 -17.00
N ASN A 17 9.75 4.65 -16.08
CA ASN A 17 10.03 4.18 -14.73
C ASN A 17 9.40 2.81 -14.49
N PHE A 18 9.93 1.78 -15.14
CA PHE A 18 9.35 0.44 -15.21
C PHE A 18 9.07 -0.21 -13.85
N LYS A 19 9.81 0.12 -12.78
CA LYS A 19 9.49 -0.32 -11.41
C LYS A 19 8.07 0.00 -10.97
N ASN A 20 7.45 1.06 -11.51
CA ASN A 20 6.06 1.41 -11.20
C ASN A 20 5.03 0.45 -11.85
N LYS A 21 5.47 -0.45 -12.74
CA LYS A 21 4.65 -1.56 -13.25
C LYS A 21 4.61 -2.73 -12.27
N GLU A 22 5.57 -2.81 -11.33
CA GLU A 22 5.56 -3.88 -10.33
C GLU A 22 4.38 -3.75 -9.39
N ARG A 23 3.78 -4.90 -9.12
CA ARG A 23 2.79 -5.01 -8.05
C ARG A 23 3.52 -4.87 -6.71
N VAL A 24 3.02 -3.97 -5.88
CA VAL A 24 3.55 -3.81 -4.52
C VAL A 24 3.28 -5.09 -3.71
N PRO A 25 4.30 -5.73 -3.11
CA PRO A 25 4.13 -7.00 -2.40
C PRO A 25 3.31 -6.86 -1.12
N PHE A 26 3.47 -5.73 -0.43
CA PHE A 26 2.84 -5.45 0.87
C PHE A 26 2.19 -4.08 0.86
N ILE A 27 0.94 -4.01 1.33
CA ILE A 27 0.20 -2.76 1.52
C ILE A 27 -0.51 -2.83 2.86
N VAL A 28 -0.45 -1.74 3.63
CA VAL A 28 -1.19 -1.61 4.89
C VAL A 28 -2.40 -0.72 4.62
N TYR A 29 -3.59 -1.19 4.95
CA TYR A 29 -4.78 -0.35 5.05
C TYR A 29 -4.98 -0.03 6.51
N ALA A 30 -5.10 1.23 6.86
CA ALA A 30 -5.26 1.67 8.24
C ALA A 30 -6.42 2.63 8.38
N ASP A 31 -7.05 2.59 9.55
CA ASP A 31 -8.13 3.47 9.93
C ASP A 31 -7.98 3.89 11.40
N LEU A 32 -8.51 5.06 11.73
CA LEU A 32 -8.41 5.63 13.07
C LEU A 32 -9.78 6.09 13.53
N GLU A 33 -10.22 5.55 14.64
CA GLU A 33 -11.47 5.95 15.28
C GLU A 33 -11.20 7.00 16.33
N SER A 34 -11.99 8.07 16.34
CA SER A 34 -11.89 9.13 17.35
C SER A 34 -13.22 9.38 18.05
N VAL A 35 -13.13 9.65 19.34
CA VAL A 35 -14.23 10.13 20.17
C VAL A 35 -14.20 11.65 20.12
N LEU A 36 -15.39 12.25 19.98
CA LEU A 36 -15.57 13.69 20.03
C LEU A 36 -15.80 14.12 21.48
N ASN A 37 -14.83 14.82 22.05
CA ASN A 37 -14.97 15.42 23.36
C ASN A 37 -15.50 16.85 23.21
N PRO A 38 -16.64 17.20 23.83
CA PRO A 38 -17.14 18.57 23.81
C PRO A 38 -16.19 19.48 24.56
N MET A 39 -15.90 20.65 23.99
CA MET A 39 -15.03 21.66 24.57
C MET A 39 -15.89 22.83 25.08
N GLU A 40 -15.64 23.33 26.29
CA GLU A 40 -16.40 24.44 26.89
C GLU A 40 -16.15 25.81 26.22
N ASN A 41 -15.16 25.90 25.32
CA ASN A 41 -14.71 27.16 24.73
C ASN A 41 -15.45 27.52 23.42
N LYS A 42 -15.99 28.74 23.33
CA LYS A 42 -16.92 29.21 22.28
C LYS A 42 -16.40 29.18 20.83
N ASN A 43 -15.12 28.90 20.59
CA ASN A 43 -14.51 28.94 19.25
C ASN A 43 -14.16 27.55 18.67
N ILE A 44 -14.13 26.49 19.48
CA ILE A 44 -13.89 25.11 19.03
C ILE A 44 -14.88 24.25 19.81
N TYR A 45 -15.89 23.71 19.12
CA TYR A 45 -17.01 23.03 19.77
C TYR A 45 -16.67 21.61 20.24
N GLN A 46 -15.72 20.94 19.56
CA GLN A 46 -15.38 19.54 19.81
C GLN A 46 -13.89 19.29 19.53
N GLN A 47 -13.27 18.43 20.34
CA GLN A 47 -11.91 17.93 20.15
C GLN A 47 -11.98 16.46 19.75
N HIS A 48 -11.33 16.09 18.64
CA HIS A 48 -11.12 14.70 18.27
C HIS A 48 -10.05 14.09 19.19
N VAL A 49 -10.43 13.09 19.97
CA VAL A 49 -9.52 12.28 20.78
C VAL A 49 -9.54 10.86 20.22
N PRO A 50 -8.45 10.39 19.60
CA PRO A 50 -8.49 9.08 19.01
C PRO A 50 -8.57 8.00 20.09
N ALA A 51 -9.32 6.95 19.76
CA ALA A 51 -9.75 5.91 20.68
C ALA A 51 -9.39 4.50 20.19
N ALA A 52 -9.24 4.34 18.87
CA ALA A 52 -8.79 3.08 18.30
C ALA A 52 -7.98 3.30 17.03
N VAL A 53 -7.13 2.32 16.74
CA VAL A 53 -6.45 2.18 15.46
C VAL A 53 -6.67 0.77 14.94
N ASP A 54 -6.99 0.70 13.66
CA ASP A 54 -7.21 -0.53 12.93
C ASP A 54 -6.21 -0.59 11.78
N SER A 55 -5.58 -1.75 11.57
CA SER A 55 -4.61 -1.95 10.51
C SER A 55 -4.77 -3.34 9.90
N TYR A 56 -4.69 -3.39 8.57
CA TYR A 56 -4.74 -4.61 7.79
C TYR A 56 -3.57 -4.64 6.82
N LEU A 57 -2.61 -5.53 7.06
CA LEU A 57 -1.56 -5.84 6.12
C LEU A 57 -2.11 -6.82 5.07
N LYS A 58 -2.05 -6.42 3.80
CA LYS A 58 -2.32 -7.30 2.66
C LYS A 58 -1.02 -7.65 1.96
N CYS A 59 -0.72 -8.94 1.90
CA CYS A 59 0.28 -9.51 1.02
C CYS A 59 -0.36 -9.80 -0.34
N SER A 60 0.33 -9.47 -1.43
CA SER A 60 -0.22 -9.58 -2.79
C SER A 60 -0.12 -10.98 -3.39
N TYR A 61 0.74 -11.83 -2.83
CA TYR A 61 1.14 -13.11 -3.41
C TYR A 61 0.88 -14.32 -2.50
N ASP A 62 0.67 -14.10 -1.20
CA ASP A 62 0.30 -15.14 -0.24
C ASP A 62 -0.64 -14.56 0.82
N ASP A 63 -1.92 -14.93 0.74
CA ASP A 63 -2.96 -14.44 1.64
C ASP A 63 -2.75 -14.89 3.09
N THR A 64 -1.98 -15.95 3.34
CA THR A 64 -1.69 -16.43 4.70
C THR A 64 -0.77 -15.50 5.48
N ILE A 65 0.00 -14.65 4.78
CA ILE A 65 0.84 -13.60 5.36
C ILE A 65 0.00 -12.37 5.73
N SER A 66 -1.19 -12.22 5.14
CA SER A 66 -2.06 -11.07 5.40
C SER A 66 -2.68 -11.18 6.79
N PHE A 67 -2.68 -10.09 7.55
CA PHE A 67 -3.22 -10.08 8.90
C PHE A 67 -3.88 -8.75 9.25
N TYR A 68 -4.84 -8.81 10.17
CA TYR A 68 -5.50 -7.64 10.75
C TYR A 68 -5.06 -7.50 12.21
N ARG A 69 -4.83 -6.27 12.63
CA ARG A 69 -4.51 -5.92 14.02
C ARG A 69 -5.25 -4.64 14.39
N SER A 70 -5.82 -4.64 15.58
CA SER A 70 -6.55 -3.51 16.14
C SER A 70 -6.12 -3.24 17.57
N TYR A 71 -6.17 -1.97 17.94
CA TYR A 71 -5.83 -1.53 19.28
C TYR A 71 -6.80 -0.47 19.76
N LYS A 72 -7.25 -0.61 21.01
CA LYS A 72 -8.13 0.32 21.70
C LYS A 72 -7.47 0.73 23.00
N GLY A 73 -7.07 1.99 23.10
CA GLY A 73 -6.30 2.48 24.24
C GLY A 73 -5.88 3.93 24.06
N SER A 74 -5.46 4.55 25.16
CA SER A 74 -5.06 5.97 25.17
C SER A 74 -3.72 6.24 24.48
N ASP A 75 -2.89 5.21 24.30
CA ASP A 75 -1.56 5.22 23.69
C ASP A 75 -1.56 4.65 22.27
N TYR A 76 -2.69 4.72 21.56
CA TYR A 76 -2.88 4.18 20.21
C TYR A 76 -1.79 4.61 19.20
N MET A 77 -1.29 5.85 19.24
CA MET A 77 -0.19 6.27 18.35
C MET A 77 1.14 5.61 18.67
N GLN A 78 1.41 5.34 19.96
CA GLN A 78 2.61 4.63 20.36
C GLN A 78 2.54 3.19 19.88
N TRP A 79 1.41 2.53 20.13
CA TRP A 79 1.14 1.18 19.64
C TRP A 79 1.27 1.10 18.12
N PHE A 80 0.63 2.01 17.38
CA PHE A 80 0.71 2.02 15.91
C PHE A 80 2.14 2.23 15.42
N THR A 81 2.88 3.14 16.06
CA THR A 81 4.27 3.40 15.70
C THR A 81 5.18 2.18 15.94
N ASP A 82 5.04 1.52 17.07
CA ASP A 82 5.81 0.32 17.39
C ASP A 82 5.41 -0.84 16.48
N GLU A 83 4.15 -0.89 16.07
CA GLU A 83 3.68 -1.87 15.10
C GLU A 83 4.33 -1.69 13.73
N MET A 84 4.43 -0.45 13.25
CA MET A 84 5.12 -0.15 12.01
C MET A 84 6.61 -0.51 12.08
N LYS A 85 7.28 -0.30 13.23
CA LYS A 85 8.68 -0.72 13.41
C LYS A 85 8.82 -2.24 13.33
N LYS A 86 7.99 -2.98 14.06
CA LYS A 86 8.00 -4.43 14.04
C LYS A 86 7.73 -4.97 12.64
N LEU A 87 6.77 -4.40 11.93
CA LEU A 87 6.51 -4.74 10.53
C LEU A 87 7.72 -4.47 9.64
N ALA A 88 8.45 -3.36 9.85
CA ALA A 88 9.67 -3.09 9.09
C ALA A 88 10.75 -4.17 9.33
N GLU A 89 10.95 -4.60 10.58
CA GLU A 89 11.90 -5.67 10.93
C GLU A 89 11.50 -7.02 10.29
N ASP A 90 10.21 -7.37 10.37
CA ASP A 90 9.66 -8.59 9.76
C ASP A 90 9.87 -8.58 8.23
N LEU A 91 9.59 -7.46 7.57
CA LEU A 91 9.75 -7.31 6.12
C LEU A 91 11.21 -7.25 5.70
N GLU A 92 12.07 -6.57 6.45
CA GLU A 92 13.51 -6.50 6.18
C GLU A 92 14.12 -7.91 6.16
N THR A 93 13.72 -8.77 7.10
CA THR A 93 14.16 -10.17 7.13
C THR A 93 13.77 -10.92 5.84
N LEU A 94 12.60 -10.64 5.27
CA LEU A 94 12.17 -11.22 4.00
C LEU A 94 13.03 -10.72 2.83
N PHE A 95 13.31 -9.41 2.76
CA PHE A 95 14.12 -8.83 1.69
C PHE A 95 15.61 -9.21 1.77
N TRP A 96 16.13 -9.54 2.96
CA TRP A 96 17.51 -10.02 3.13
C TRP A 96 17.72 -11.46 2.68
N CYS A 97 16.65 -12.23 2.52
CA CYS A 97 16.69 -13.63 2.09
C CYS A 97 15.99 -13.80 0.73
N PRO A 98 16.50 -13.19 -0.36
CA PRO A 98 15.87 -13.30 -1.67
C PRO A 98 15.85 -14.76 -2.12
N LEU A 99 14.66 -15.24 -2.50
CA LEU A 99 14.48 -16.59 -2.99
C LEU A 99 15.11 -16.74 -4.37
N HIS A 100 15.70 -17.91 -4.62
CA HIS A 100 16.23 -18.25 -5.94
C HIS A 100 15.11 -18.43 -6.95
N ILE A 101 15.46 -18.26 -8.23
CA ILE A 101 14.54 -18.50 -9.33
C ILE A 101 14.10 -19.96 -9.36
N ASP A 102 12.78 -20.14 -9.44
CA ASP A 102 12.11 -21.41 -9.73
C ASP A 102 11.42 -21.26 -11.09
N ILE A 103 11.86 -22.06 -12.06
CA ILE A 103 11.43 -21.99 -13.46
C ILE A 103 11.03 -23.37 -13.96
N SER A 104 9.84 -23.46 -14.57
CA SER A 104 9.36 -24.70 -15.19
C SER A 104 10.02 -24.94 -16.56
N ALA A 105 9.95 -26.18 -17.06
CA ALA A 105 10.46 -26.51 -18.40
C ALA A 105 9.75 -25.72 -19.52
N GLU A 106 8.46 -25.44 -19.36
CA GLU A 106 7.67 -24.61 -20.28
C GLU A 106 8.15 -23.16 -20.27
N GLN A 107 8.32 -22.57 -19.08
CA GLN A 107 8.82 -21.21 -18.93
C GLN A 107 10.26 -21.05 -19.46
N GLU A 108 11.09 -22.08 -19.31
CA GLU A 108 12.45 -22.08 -19.87
C GLU A 108 12.42 -22.10 -21.40
N TYR A 109 11.51 -22.89 -21.98
CA TYR A 109 11.30 -22.90 -23.42
C TYR A 109 10.79 -21.54 -23.95
N ASP A 110 9.83 -20.94 -23.26
CA ASP A 110 9.31 -19.60 -23.60
C ASP A 110 10.39 -18.53 -23.46
N PHE A 111 11.21 -18.61 -22.41
CA PHE A 111 12.36 -17.73 -22.23
C PHE A 111 13.31 -17.82 -23.41
N GLN A 112 13.66 -19.02 -23.87
CA GLN A 112 14.56 -19.23 -25.01
C GLN A 112 13.97 -18.66 -26.30
N LYS A 113 12.67 -18.87 -26.55
CA LYS A 113 11.97 -18.40 -27.74
C LYS A 113 11.64 -16.92 -27.75
N SER A 114 11.59 -16.27 -26.60
CA SER A 114 11.23 -14.86 -26.54
C SER A 114 12.22 -13.98 -27.29
N THR A 115 11.66 -13.11 -28.11
CA THR A 115 12.34 -12.08 -28.91
C THR A 115 12.16 -10.67 -28.34
N TYR A 116 11.35 -10.50 -27.29
CA TYR A 116 11.08 -9.19 -26.67
C TYR A 116 11.28 -9.22 -25.16
N CYS A 117 11.80 -8.13 -24.62
CA CYS A 117 11.93 -7.90 -23.19
C CYS A 117 10.57 -7.56 -22.57
N HIS A 118 10.17 -8.25 -21.51
CA HIS A 118 8.89 -7.98 -20.85
C HIS A 118 8.86 -6.67 -20.03
N ILE A 119 10.02 -6.07 -19.71
CA ILE A 119 10.12 -4.81 -18.94
C ILE A 119 9.93 -3.61 -19.86
N CYS A 120 10.84 -3.45 -20.83
CA CYS A 120 10.89 -2.30 -21.74
C CYS A 120 10.12 -2.51 -23.04
N GLU A 121 9.62 -3.73 -23.29
CA GLU A 121 8.85 -4.11 -24.47
C GLU A 121 9.61 -3.93 -25.80
N GLN A 122 10.94 -3.80 -25.74
CA GLN A 122 11.82 -3.72 -26.90
C GLN A 122 12.35 -5.10 -27.31
N PRO A 123 12.66 -5.32 -28.61
CA PRO A 123 13.26 -6.55 -29.07
C PRO A 123 14.65 -6.78 -28.46
N PHE A 124 15.08 -8.05 -28.40
CA PHE A 124 16.46 -8.41 -28.11
C PHE A 124 17.30 -8.29 -29.39
N GLU A 125 18.34 -7.46 -29.35
CA GLU A 125 19.34 -7.37 -30.40
C GLU A 125 20.37 -8.51 -30.27
N HIS A 126 21.16 -8.75 -31.33
CA HIS A 126 22.11 -9.86 -31.39
C HIS A 126 23.10 -9.91 -30.21
N ASP A 127 23.53 -8.74 -29.72
CA ASP A 127 24.52 -8.61 -28.65
C ASP A 127 23.88 -8.46 -27.26
N ASP A 128 22.55 -8.46 -27.17
CA ASP A 128 21.85 -8.32 -25.90
C ASP A 128 21.98 -9.56 -25.03
N LYS A 129 22.41 -9.37 -23.79
CA LYS A 129 22.36 -10.42 -22.78
C LYS A 129 20.94 -10.53 -22.21
N LYS A 130 20.22 -11.58 -22.63
CA LYS A 130 18.92 -11.99 -22.11
C LYS A 130 19.06 -12.63 -20.72
N VAL A 131 18.31 -12.14 -19.74
CA VAL A 131 18.31 -12.60 -18.34
C VAL A 131 16.88 -12.91 -17.88
N ARG A 132 16.73 -13.82 -16.92
CA ARG A 132 15.42 -14.20 -16.35
C ARG A 132 15.10 -13.27 -15.19
N ASP A 133 14.01 -12.52 -15.30
CA ASP A 133 13.43 -11.76 -14.20
C ASP A 133 12.62 -12.73 -13.33
N HIS A 134 12.68 -12.55 -12.01
CA HIS A 134 11.94 -13.37 -11.07
C HIS A 134 11.55 -12.58 -9.82
N PHE A 135 10.50 -13.04 -9.15
CA PHE A 135 10.03 -12.43 -7.93
C PHE A 135 10.72 -13.05 -6.71
N HIS A 136 11.56 -12.28 -6.02
CA HIS A 136 12.40 -12.75 -4.92
C HIS A 136 11.63 -13.14 -3.64
N LEU A 137 10.32 -12.87 -3.55
CA LEU A 137 9.50 -13.16 -2.37
C LEU A 137 8.55 -14.35 -2.55
N LEU A 138 8.50 -14.95 -3.76
CA LEU A 138 7.65 -16.10 -4.05
C LEU A 138 8.50 -17.37 -4.21
N PRO A 139 8.17 -18.48 -3.54
CA PRO A 139 9.00 -19.69 -3.54
C PRO A 139 8.88 -20.57 -4.78
N TYR A 140 7.77 -20.49 -5.52
CA TYR A 140 7.50 -21.36 -6.66
C TYR A 140 6.93 -20.57 -7.84
N ASN A 141 7.21 -21.02 -9.07
CA ASN A 141 6.77 -20.39 -10.31
C ASN A 141 7.03 -18.87 -10.31
N ASN A 142 8.20 -18.47 -9.81
CA ASN A 142 8.50 -17.07 -9.54
C ASN A 142 9.17 -16.35 -10.73
N CYS A 143 9.50 -17.07 -11.81
CA CYS A 143 9.96 -16.48 -13.06
C CYS A 143 8.85 -15.63 -13.71
N ARG A 144 9.17 -14.37 -14.00
CA ARG A 144 8.23 -13.40 -14.60
C ARG A 144 8.43 -13.24 -16.10
N GLY A 145 9.64 -13.47 -16.59
CA GLY A 145 9.93 -13.41 -18.01
C GLY A 145 11.36 -13.03 -18.37
N PRO A 146 11.65 -12.93 -19.67
CA PRO A 146 12.93 -12.51 -20.19
C PRO A 146 13.06 -10.98 -20.17
N PHE A 147 14.21 -10.48 -19.74
CA PHE A 147 14.53 -9.06 -19.80
C PHE A 147 15.98 -8.79 -20.22
N HIS A 148 16.24 -7.56 -20.69
CA HIS A 148 17.60 -7.10 -20.98
C HIS A 148 18.37 -6.93 -19.69
N LYS A 149 19.61 -7.42 -19.60
CA LYS A 149 20.48 -7.16 -18.44
C LYS A 149 20.55 -5.67 -18.05
N GLY A 150 20.53 -4.77 -19.04
CA GLY A 150 20.54 -3.31 -18.82
C GLY A 150 19.27 -2.74 -18.18
N CYS A 151 18.12 -3.41 -18.34
CA CYS A 151 16.85 -2.98 -17.75
C CYS A 151 16.82 -3.13 -16.21
N ASN A 152 17.73 -3.92 -15.63
CA ASN A 152 17.85 -4.13 -14.18
C ASN A 152 18.01 -2.81 -13.38
N ILE A 153 18.69 -1.82 -13.97
CA ILE A 153 18.96 -0.53 -13.29
C ILE A 153 17.64 0.20 -12.99
N ASN A 154 16.63 0.04 -13.85
CA ASN A 154 15.34 0.74 -13.75
C ASN A 154 14.21 -0.13 -13.19
N TYR A 155 14.53 -1.36 -12.77
CA TYR A 155 13.58 -2.36 -12.31
C TYR A 155 14.15 -3.06 -11.08
N GLN A 156 14.03 -2.39 -9.93
CA GLN A 156 14.48 -2.87 -8.64
C GLN A 156 13.28 -3.00 -7.71
N ASP A 157 13.30 -4.04 -6.87
CA ASP A 157 12.29 -4.26 -5.85
C ASP A 157 12.15 -3.00 -4.97
N SER A 158 10.91 -2.54 -4.84
CA SER A 158 10.60 -1.39 -3.99
C SER A 158 10.46 -1.82 -2.53
N HIS A 159 11.30 -1.28 -1.66
CA HIS A 159 11.17 -1.41 -0.20
C HIS A 159 10.21 -0.39 0.42
N VAL A 160 9.44 0.31 -0.41
CA VAL A 160 8.40 1.24 0.05
C VAL A 160 7.07 0.50 0.22
N VAL A 161 6.59 0.44 1.45
CA VAL A 161 5.30 -0.13 1.83
C VAL A 161 4.26 1.00 1.92
N PRO A 162 3.22 1.01 1.07
CA PRO A 162 2.15 1.99 1.19
C PRO A 162 1.31 1.73 2.44
N VAL A 163 1.01 2.81 3.17
CA VAL A 163 0.05 2.84 4.27
C VAL A 163 -1.12 3.71 3.83
N VAL A 164 -2.27 3.09 3.64
CA VAL A 164 -3.43 3.70 3.00
C VAL A 164 -4.46 4.03 4.06
N PHE A 165 -4.77 5.31 4.17
CA PHE A 165 -5.92 5.81 4.91
C PHE A 165 -6.95 6.33 3.91
N HIS A 166 -8.23 6.32 4.28
CA HIS A 166 -9.27 6.94 3.48
C HIS A 166 -9.59 8.33 4.03
N ASN A 167 -9.49 9.35 3.17
CA ASN A 167 -9.68 10.77 3.54
C ASN A 167 -8.65 11.29 4.57
N LEU A 168 -7.41 10.80 4.50
CA LEU A 168 -6.31 11.25 5.37
C LEU A 168 -6.08 12.76 5.28
N SER A 169 -6.21 13.36 4.10
CA SER A 169 -5.94 14.79 3.92
C SER A 169 -7.08 15.69 4.40
N GLY A 170 -8.29 15.13 4.58
CA GLY A 170 -9.51 15.86 4.93
C GLY A 170 -9.95 15.67 6.38
N TYR A 171 -9.46 14.63 7.05
CA TYR A 171 -9.67 14.42 8.49
C TYR A 171 -8.72 15.30 9.32
N ASP A 172 -8.94 15.36 10.64
CA ASP A 172 -7.96 15.89 11.62
C ASP A 172 -6.65 15.06 11.65
N ALA A 173 -6.32 14.31 10.61
CA ALA A 173 -5.09 13.51 10.48
C ALA A 173 -3.79 14.32 10.65
N HIS A 174 -3.82 15.65 10.68
CA HIS A 174 -2.68 16.46 11.08
C HIS A 174 -2.05 15.96 12.38
N PHE A 175 -2.87 15.63 13.39
CA PHE A 175 -2.32 15.10 14.65
C PHE A 175 -1.64 13.74 14.42
N VAL A 176 -2.19 12.89 13.54
CA VAL A 176 -1.63 11.56 13.20
C VAL A 176 -0.28 11.72 12.50
N ILE A 177 -0.23 12.60 11.50
CA ILE A 177 0.99 12.87 10.73
C ILE A 177 2.06 13.44 11.64
N ILE A 178 1.70 14.38 12.51
CA ILE A 178 2.62 14.97 13.50
C ILE A 178 3.10 13.89 14.48
N ASP A 179 2.23 13.07 15.03
CA ASP A 179 2.61 12.02 15.98
C ASP A 179 3.52 10.97 15.33
N ILE A 180 3.21 10.49 14.13
CA ILE A 180 4.07 9.55 13.38
C ILE A 180 5.42 10.22 13.04
N ALA A 181 5.40 11.49 12.64
CA ALA A 181 6.60 12.22 12.29
C ALA A 181 7.53 12.44 13.50
N THR A 182 6.96 12.73 14.67
CA THR A 182 7.69 13.10 15.90
C THR A 182 8.10 11.90 16.76
N ARG A 183 7.27 10.87 16.89
CA ARG A 183 7.55 9.68 17.73
C ARG A 183 8.62 8.75 17.16
N LEU A 184 8.88 8.85 15.86
CA LEU A 184 9.96 8.17 15.17
C LEU A 184 11.03 9.20 14.81
N PRO A 185 12.19 9.25 15.48
CA PRO A 185 13.23 10.25 15.23
C PRO A 185 14.01 9.95 13.95
N CYS A 186 13.31 9.94 12.82
CA CYS A 186 13.81 9.54 11.50
C CYS A 186 13.32 10.52 10.42
N ARG A 187 14.03 10.54 9.29
CA ARG A 187 13.71 11.35 8.13
C ARG A 187 12.25 11.15 7.69
N VAL A 188 11.61 12.26 7.35
CA VAL A 188 10.29 12.29 6.71
C VAL A 188 10.45 13.00 5.37
N ASP A 189 10.05 12.35 4.29
CA ASP A 189 9.91 13.00 2.98
C ASP A 189 8.45 13.38 2.78
N LEU A 190 8.18 14.65 2.49
CA LEU A 190 6.83 15.18 2.29
C LEU A 190 6.65 15.57 0.83
N LEU A 191 5.50 15.22 0.26
CA LEU A 191 5.02 15.76 -1.01
C LEU A 191 3.82 16.69 -0.73
N PRO A 192 4.05 17.96 -0.37
CA PRO A 192 2.99 18.89 -0.01
C PRO A 192 2.24 19.44 -1.23
N ILE A 193 1.02 19.91 -0.99
CA ILE A 193 0.24 20.76 -1.91
C ILE A 193 0.07 22.15 -1.32
N THR A 194 -0.36 22.19 -0.06
CA THR A 194 -0.40 23.41 0.76
C THR A 194 0.30 23.13 2.09
N LYS A 195 0.35 24.12 2.99
CA LYS A 195 0.87 23.92 4.36
C LYS A 195 0.08 22.86 5.14
N ASP A 196 -1.20 22.70 4.81
CA ASP A 196 -2.14 21.84 5.53
C ASP A 196 -2.65 20.67 4.68
N LYS A 197 -2.11 20.46 3.47
CA LYS A 197 -2.52 19.37 2.58
C LYS A 197 -1.31 18.75 1.91
N TYR A 198 -1.25 17.43 1.96
CA TYR A 198 -0.14 16.64 1.42
C TYR A 198 -0.69 15.61 0.41
N ILE A 199 0.07 15.30 -0.64
CA ILE A 199 -0.21 14.18 -1.55
C ILE A 199 0.13 12.87 -0.84
N SER A 200 1.30 12.84 -0.21
CA SER A 200 1.80 11.73 0.57
C SER A 200 2.94 12.20 1.47
N PHE A 201 3.23 11.40 2.49
CA PHE A 201 4.47 11.52 3.24
C PHE A 201 5.09 10.14 3.39
N THR A 202 6.42 10.08 3.33
CA THR A 202 7.18 8.85 3.48
C THR A 202 7.98 8.93 4.76
N LYS A 203 7.77 7.95 5.64
CA LYS A 203 8.51 7.78 6.87
C LYS A 203 9.62 6.75 6.64
N HIS A 204 10.85 7.15 6.93
CA HIS A 204 12.00 6.25 6.94
C HIS A 204 12.09 5.61 8.32
N ILE A 205 12.43 4.32 8.37
CA ILE A 205 12.76 3.61 9.60
C ILE A 205 14.28 3.61 9.76
N LYS A 206 14.77 3.89 10.97
CA LYS A 206 16.21 3.95 11.24
C LYS A 206 16.81 2.57 11.00
N ASP A 207 17.97 2.54 10.36
CA ASP A 207 18.76 1.32 10.13
C ASP A 207 18.02 0.21 9.37
N SER A 208 16.92 0.54 8.66
CA SER A 208 16.13 -0.40 7.85
C SER A 208 15.96 0.14 6.43
N PRO A 209 16.00 -0.72 5.38
CA PRO A 209 15.70 -0.32 4.02
C PRO A 209 14.21 -0.06 3.80
N ILE A 210 13.34 -0.51 4.71
CA ILE A 210 11.89 -0.36 4.63
C ILE A 210 11.48 1.08 4.89
N GLN A 211 10.59 1.58 4.04
CA GLN A 211 10.01 2.91 4.16
C GLN A 211 8.50 2.80 4.09
N PHE A 212 7.79 3.56 4.93
CA PHE A 212 6.34 3.59 4.91
C PHE A 212 5.85 4.85 4.22
N ARG A 213 5.13 4.69 3.11
CA ARG A 213 4.53 5.81 2.38
C ARG A 213 3.06 5.90 2.66
N PHE A 214 2.69 6.93 3.41
CA PHE A 214 1.32 7.22 3.76
C PHE A 214 0.63 7.93 2.60
N ILE A 215 -0.49 7.37 2.15
CA ILE A 215 -1.28 7.86 1.04
C ILE A 215 -2.76 7.97 1.40
N ASP A 216 -3.43 8.93 0.78
CA ASP A 216 -4.85 9.15 0.93
C ASP A 216 -5.63 8.53 -0.24
N SER A 217 -6.38 7.47 0.06
CA SER A 217 -7.16 6.78 -0.97
C SER A 217 -8.31 7.61 -1.54
N PHE A 218 -8.78 8.65 -0.84
CA PHE A 218 -9.85 9.54 -1.32
C PHE A 218 -9.45 10.28 -2.61
N ARG A 219 -8.15 10.42 -2.86
CA ARG A 219 -7.61 11.02 -4.10
C ARG A 219 -7.78 10.14 -5.33
N PHE A 220 -7.90 8.83 -5.14
CA PHE A 220 -8.15 7.87 -6.20
C PHE A 220 -9.63 7.50 -6.27
N MET A 221 -10.31 7.47 -5.12
CA MET A 221 -11.73 7.16 -4.98
C MET A 221 -12.42 8.31 -4.23
N ASN A 222 -12.85 9.33 -4.98
CA ASN A 222 -13.38 10.60 -4.46
C ASN A 222 -14.85 10.50 -4.00
N SER A 223 -15.14 9.53 -3.13
CA SER A 223 -16.44 9.28 -2.51
C SER A 223 -16.20 8.68 -1.12
N GLY A 224 -17.07 8.98 -0.16
CA GLY A 224 -16.97 8.41 1.18
C GLY A 224 -17.19 6.89 1.19
N LEU A 225 -16.67 6.22 2.23
CA LEU A 225 -16.80 4.76 2.38
C LEU A 225 -18.26 4.29 2.41
N SER A 226 -19.18 5.08 2.95
CA SER A 226 -20.63 4.80 2.93
C SER A 226 -21.20 4.68 1.51
N THR A 227 -20.60 5.38 0.54
CA THR A 227 -20.96 5.30 -0.88
C THR A 227 -20.22 4.15 -1.58
N LEU A 228 -18.97 3.88 -1.22
CA LEU A 228 -18.13 2.88 -1.89
C LEU A 228 -18.40 1.44 -1.44
N ALA A 229 -18.55 1.23 -0.13
CA ALA A 229 -18.68 -0.10 0.46
C ALA A 229 -19.92 -0.90 -0.03
N PRO A 230 -21.08 -0.29 -0.34
CA PRO A 230 -22.22 -1.02 -0.92
C PRO A 230 -21.93 -1.70 -2.26
N TYR A 231 -20.94 -1.23 -3.03
CA TYR A 231 -20.55 -1.86 -4.30
C TYR A 231 -19.76 -3.16 -4.10
N LEU A 232 -19.36 -3.49 -2.87
CA LEU A 232 -18.69 -4.74 -2.54
C LEU A 232 -19.73 -5.83 -2.27
N GLU A 233 -19.68 -6.90 -3.06
CA GLU A 233 -20.57 -8.06 -2.90
C GLU A 233 -20.24 -8.82 -1.60
N ASN A 234 -18.94 -9.03 -1.36
CA ASN A 234 -18.40 -9.86 -0.29
C ASN A 234 -17.33 -9.12 0.55
N PHE A 235 -17.25 -9.46 1.83
CA PHE A 235 -16.25 -8.91 2.77
C PHE A 235 -15.44 -10.03 3.42
N PRO A 236 -14.57 -10.73 2.66
CA PRO A 236 -13.86 -11.91 3.14
C PRO A 236 -12.98 -11.61 4.36
N ASN A 237 -12.32 -10.44 4.39
CA ASN A 237 -11.47 -10.03 5.50
C ASN A 237 -12.30 -9.80 6.77
N LEU A 238 -13.41 -9.09 6.65
CA LEU A 238 -14.34 -8.88 7.77
C LEU A 238 -14.88 -10.23 8.27
N ARG A 239 -15.27 -11.12 7.36
CA ARG A 239 -15.79 -12.43 7.71
C ARG A 239 -14.76 -13.30 8.44
N SER A 240 -13.49 -13.25 8.02
CA SER A 240 -12.39 -13.96 8.67
C SER A 240 -12.19 -13.49 10.11
N GLN A 241 -12.23 -12.17 10.36
CA GLN A 241 -12.06 -11.61 11.71
C GLN A 241 -13.24 -11.92 12.63
N PHE A 242 -14.45 -11.89 12.08
CA PHE A 242 -15.67 -12.14 12.82
C PHE A 242 -16.25 -13.54 12.54
N ALA A 243 -15.38 -14.54 12.35
CA ALA A 243 -15.79 -15.90 11.97
C ALA A 243 -16.70 -16.58 13.00
N LYS A 244 -16.72 -16.09 14.25
CA LYS A 244 -17.58 -16.58 15.34
C LYS A 244 -18.98 -15.95 15.35
N LEU A 245 -19.23 -14.90 14.58
CA LEU A 245 -20.56 -14.31 14.48
C LEU A 245 -21.49 -15.25 13.69
N SER A 246 -22.74 -15.34 14.12
CA SER A 246 -23.80 -15.98 13.32
C SER A 246 -24.03 -15.19 12.03
N GLU A 247 -24.63 -15.83 11.02
CA GLU A 247 -25.01 -15.14 9.77
C GLU A 247 -25.86 -13.90 10.00
N ASP A 248 -26.81 -13.97 10.95
CA ASP A 248 -27.71 -12.86 11.24
C ASP A 248 -26.97 -11.69 11.91
N HIS A 249 -26.08 -11.99 12.88
CA HIS A 249 -25.25 -10.95 13.50
C HIS A 249 -24.24 -10.36 12.52
N TYR A 250 -23.69 -11.17 11.61
CA TYR A 250 -22.77 -10.69 10.57
C TYR A 250 -23.47 -9.77 9.56
N LYS A 251 -24.69 -10.14 9.13
CA LYS A 251 -25.52 -9.29 8.26
C LYS A 251 -25.91 -7.99 8.94
N TRP A 252 -26.27 -8.04 10.22
CA TRP A 252 -26.56 -6.85 11.02
C TRP A 252 -25.33 -5.95 11.17
N PHE A 253 -24.16 -6.53 11.46
CA PHE A 253 -22.91 -5.77 11.53
C PHE A 253 -22.64 -5.06 10.20
N ARG A 254 -22.75 -5.76 9.08
CA ARG A 254 -22.61 -5.19 7.73
C ARG A 254 -23.60 -4.04 7.47
N SER A 255 -24.87 -4.18 7.85
CA SER A 255 -25.86 -3.13 7.61
C SER A 255 -25.71 -1.93 8.56
N SER A 256 -25.21 -2.15 9.77
CA SER A 256 -25.02 -1.11 10.79
C SER A 256 -23.79 -0.23 10.53
N THR A 257 -22.69 -0.83 10.05
CA THR A 257 -21.45 -0.10 9.70
C THR A 257 -21.61 0.75 8.44
N LEU A 258 -22.60 0.45 7.58
CA LEU A 258 -22.90 1.23 6.37
C LEU A 258 -23.83 2.44 6.62
N LEU A 259 -24.38 2.60 7.83
CA LEU A 259 -25.43 3.58 8.14
C LEU A 259 -25.01 4.77 9.00
N TYR A 260 -23.74 4.83 9.43
CA TYR A 260 -23.22 6.05 10.06
C TYR A 260 -22.34 6.79 9.06
N PRO A 261 -22.78 7.95 8.55
CA PRO A 261 -21.87 8.86 7.86
C PRO A 261 -20.85 9.36 8.88
N THR A 262 -19.57 9.04 8.68
CA THR A 262 -18.48 9.86 9.19
C THR A 262 -18.30 11.09 8.31
#